data_AF-A0A9P7EK74-F1
#
_entry.id   AF-A0A9P7EK74-F1
#
_cell.length_a   1.000
_cell.length_b   1.000
_cell.length_c   1.000
_cell.angle_alpha   90.00
_cell.angle_beta   90.00
_cell.angle_gamma   90.00
#
_symmetry.space_group_name_H-M   'P 1'
#
loop_
_entity.id
_entity.type
_entity.pdbx_description
1 polymer ?
#
loop_
_entity_poly.entity_id
_entity_poly.type
_entity_poly.pdbx_seq_one_letter_code
_entity_poly.pdbx_strand_id
1 'polypeptide(L)' 'TGGPKTNAQKWNLKHVTPGSIAWAAIIAIFLLLPDTEFQKSGTGKSSGINYKDLFFHYKKLLLTKWDSCCIQTIVQNID' A
#
# COMPACT_ATOMS: atom_id res chain seq x y z
N THR A 1 23.45 14.82 5.63
CA THR A 1 22.17 15.56 5.70
C THR A 1 21.63 15.45 7.11
N GLY A 2 21.37 16.59 7.78
CA GLY A 2 21.06 16.67 9.22
C GLY A 2 19.57 16.73 9.56
N GLY A 3 18.69 16.18 8.71
CA GLY A 3 17.25 16.15 8.96
C GLY A 3 16.83 15.06 9.94
N PRO A 4 15.63 15.14 10.54
CA PRO A 4 15.09 14.07 11.37
C PRO A 4 15.02 12.76 10.57
N LYS A 5 15.45 11.65 11.17
CA LYS A 5 15.32 10.33 10.57
C LYS A 5 13.85 10.05 10.22
N THR A 6 13.61 9.54 9.02
CA THR A 6 12.27 9.07 8.62
C THR A 6 11.82 7.94 9.54
N ASN A 7 10.51 7.69 9.64
CA ASN A 7 10.02 6.57 10.46
C ASN A 7 10.55 5.21 9.95
N ALA A 8 10.76 5.07 8.64
CA ALA A 8 11.41 3.91 8.05
C ALA A 8 12.83 3.70 8.59
N GLN A 9 13.63 4.77 8.62
CA GLN A 9 14.98 4.74 9.19
C GLN A 9 14.98 4.47 10.71
N LYS A 10 13.99 4.98 11.45
CA LYS A 10 13.85 4.71 12.89
C LYS A 10 13.48 3.25 13.17
N TRP A 11 12.69 2.63 12.31
CA TRP A 11 12.26 1.24 12.43
C TRP A 11 13.18 0.24 11.72
N ASN A 12 14.31 0.71 11.19
CA ASN A 12 15.30 -0.11 10.47
C ASN A 12 14.65 -0.91 9.30
N LEU A 13 13.68 -0.30 8.63
CA LEU A 13 13.10 -0.85 7.41
C LEU A 13 14.14 -0.75 6.30
N LYS A 14 14.51 -1.90 5.72
CA LYS A 14 15.55 -1.98 4.69
C LYS A 14 15.01 -1.88 3.28
N HIS A 15 13.81 -2.40 3.04
CA HIS A 15 13.18 -2.44 1.73
C HIS A 15 11.66 -2.42 1.87
N VAL A 16 10.99 -1.71 0.97
CA VAL A 16 9.55 -1.84 0.76
C VAL A 16 9.25 -3.01 -0.18
N THR A 17 8.18 -3.75 0.11
CA THR A 17 7.72 -4.85 -0.74
C THR A 17 6.50 -4.42 -1.56
N PRO A 18 6.25 -5.04 -2.73
CA PRO A 18 5.00 -4.85 -3.47
C PRO A 18 3.75 -5.02 -2.59
N GLY A 19 3.79 -5.99 -1.67
CA GLY A 19 2.70 -6.27 -0.74
C GLY A 19 2.48 -5.14 0.28
N SER A 20 3.54 -4.57 0.84
CA SER A 20 3.41 -3.45 1.79
C SER A 20 2.89 -2.18 1.12
N ILE A 21 3.29 -1.91 -0.13
CA ILE A 21 2.78 -0.77 -0.90
C ILE A 21 1.29 -0.98 -1.23
N ALA A 22 0.92 -2.19 -1.71
CA ALA A 22 -0.48 -2.52 -1.97
C ALA A 22 -1.33 -2.38 -0.69
N TRP A 23 -0.84 -2.87 0.45
CA TRP A 23 -1.55 -2.75 1.73
C TRP A 23 -1.73 -1.29 2.16
N ALA A 24 -0.69 -0.46 2.07
CA ALA A 24 -0.77 0.96 2.40
C ALA A 24 -1.82 1.69 1.54
N ALA A 25 -1.89 1.36 0.24
CA ALA A 25 -2.92 1.91 -0.65
C ALA A 25 -4.33 1.52 -0.21
N ILE A 26 -4.55 0.26 0.18
CA ILE A 26 -5.86 -0.21 0.68
C ILE A 26 -6.26 0.50 1.98
N ILE A 27 -5.32 0.67 2.92
CA ILE A 27 -5.58 1.43 4.15
C ILE A 27 -5.94 2.88 3.85
N ALA A 28 -5.21 3.54 2.93
CA ALA A 28 -5.53 4.91 2.54
C ALA A 28 -6.94 5.02 1.94
N ILE A 29 -7.33 4.08 1.07
CA ILE A 29 -8.66 4.02 0.48
C ILE A 29 -9.73 3.79 1.56
N PHE A 30 -9.48 2.85 2.48
CA PHE A 30 -10.39 2.56 3.59
C PHE A 30 -10.60 3.77 4.50
N LEU A 31 -9.54 4.50 4.86
CA LEU A 31 -9.62 5.71 5.69
C LEU A 31 -10.40 6.86 5.04
N LEU A 32 -10.48 6.88 3.71
CA LEU A 32 -11.23 7.89 2.96
C LEU A 32 -12.71 7.49 2.77
N LEU A 33 -13.08 6.26 3.09
CA LEU A 33 -14.41 5.72 2.88
C LEU A 33 -15.20 5.63 4.18
N PRO A 34 -16.54 5.59 4.11
CA PRO A 34 -17.41 5.53 5.30
C PRO A 34 -17.45 4.13 5.94
N ASP A 35 -16.52 3.24 5.61
CA ASP A 35 -16.47 1.90 6.18
C ASP A 35 -15.77 1.93 7.54
N THR A 36 -16.37 1.25 8.52
CA THR A 36 -15.86 1.24 9.89
C THR A 36 -14.94 0.05 10.18
N GLU A 37 -15.04 -1.01 9.37
CA GLU A 37 -14.28 -2.25 9.56
C GLU A 37 -14.05 -3.00 8.26
N PHE A 38 -12.97 -3.79 8.22
CA PHE A 38 -12.77 -4.80 7.19
C PHE A 38 -13.59 -6.04 7.53
N GLN A 39 -14.72 -6.20 6.84
CA GLN A 39 -15.56 -7.38 7.03
C GLN A 39 -14.85 -8.67 6.60
N LYS A 40 -15.26 -9.80 7.17
CA LYS A 40 -14.72 -11.13 6.80
C LYS A 40 -14.91 -11.47 5.32
N SER A 41 -15.95 -10.92 4.68
CA SER A 41 -16.18 -11.01 3.23
C SER A 41 -15.09 -10.31 2.41
N GLY A 42 -14.39 -9.34 2.99
CA GLY A 42 -13.45 -8.45 2.31
C GLY A 42 -14.11 -7.23 1.67
N THR A 43 -15.45 -7.10 1.75
CA THR A 43 -16.21 -6.00 1.15
C THR A 43 -16.64 -4.98 2.18
N GLY A 44 -16.44 -3.70 1.88
CA GLY A 44 -16.93 -2.58 2.69
C GLY A 44 -18.45 -2.60 2.77
N LYS A 45 -18.99 -2.48 3.99
CA LYS A 45 -20.43 -2.53 4.24
C LYS A 45 -21.17 -1.34 3.63
N SER A 46 -20.56 -0.16 3.71
CA SER A 46 -21.15 1.11 3.28
C SER A 46 -20.73 1.44 1.85
N SER A 47 -19.46 1.20 1.49
CA SER A 47 -18.93 1.52 0.17
C SER A 47 -19.22 0.46 -0.90
N GLY A 48 -19.45 -0.79 -0.50
CA GLY A 48 -19.54 -1.94 -1.42
C GLY A 48 -18.21 -2.33 -2.07
N ILE A 49 -17.09 -1.74 -1.67
CA ILE A 49 -15.78 -2.01 -2.27
C ILE A 49 -15.20 -3.30 -1.74
N ASN A 50 -14.83 -4.21 -2.64
CA ASN A 50 -14.07 -5.40 -2.26
C ASN A 50 -12.59 -5.09 -2.08
N TYR A 51 -12.20 -4.74 -0.85
CA TYR A 51 -10.82 -4.44 -0.46
C TYR A 51 -9.86 -5.59 -0.70
N LYS A 52 -10.34 -6.84 -0.57
CA LYS A 52 -9.53 -8.03 -0.83
C LYS A 52 -9.16 -8.14 -2.30
N ASP A 53 -10.12 -8.00 -3.20
CA ASP A 53 -9.86 -8.04 -4.65
C ASP A 53 -8.98 -6.86 -5.08
N LEU A 54 -9.24 -5.67 -4.52
CA LEU A 54 -8.43 -4.49 -4.77
C LEU A 54 -6.98 -4.71 -4.34
N PHE A 55 -6.75 -5.29 -3.15
CA PHE A 55 -5.41 -5.65 -2.69
C PHE A 55 -4.70 -6.57 -3.67
N PHE A 56 -5.36 -7.66 -4.10
CA PHE A 56 -4.76 -8.60 -5.05
C PHE A 56 -4.47 -7.97 -6.40
N HIS A 57 -5.34 -7.08 -6.87
CA HIS A 57 -5.13 -6.36 -8.13
C HIS A 57 -3.91 -5.45 -8.05
N TYR A 58 -3.81 -4.60 -7.04
CA TYR A 58 -2.65 -3.73 -6.82
C TYR A 58 -1.36 -4.52 -6.63
N LYS A 59 -1.40 -5.56 -5.80
CA LYS A 59 -0.24 -6.44 -5.58
C LYS A 59 0.21 -7.10 -6.88
N LYS A 60 -0.72 -7.60 -7.70
CA LYS A 60 -0.41 -8.22 -9.00
C LYS A 60 0.19 -7.20 -9.96
N LEU A 61 -0.34 -5.97 -10.02
CA LEU A 61 0.20 -4.90 -10.84
C LEU A 61 1.64 -4.57 -10.44
N LEU A 62 1.88 -4.39 -9.14
CA LEU A 62 3.22 -4.10 -8.61
C LEU A 62 4.21 -5.23 -8.86
N LEU A 63 3.79 -6.49 -8.72
CA LEU A 63 4.64 -7.64 -9.04
C LEU A 63 4.96 -7.74 -10.54
N THR A 64 3.98 -7.46 -11.39
CA THR A 64 4.13 -7.60 -12.85
C THR A 64 4.95 -6.45 -13.45
N LYS A 65 4.87 -5.26 -12.85
CA LYS A 65 5.53 -4.04 -13.34
C LYS A 65 6.64 -3.55 -12.41
N TRP A 66 7.14 -4.41 -11.52
CA TRP A 66 8.10 -4.02 -10.50
C TRP A 66 9.34 -3.36 -11.10
N ASP A 67 9.88 -3.96 -12.15
CA ASP A 67 11.11 -3.50 -12.81
C ASP A 67 10.89 -2.35 -13.79
N SER A 68 9.65 -1.86 -13.91
CA SER A 68 9.38 -0.68 -14.74
C SER A 68 9.97 0.57 -14.10
N CYS A 69 10.57 1.44 -14.92
CA CYS A 69 11.19 2.69 -14.47
C CYS A 69 10.24 3.54 -13.59
N CYS A 70 8.96 3.59 -13.94
CA CYS A 70 7.94 4.32 -13.17
C CYS A 70 7.79 3.78 -11.74
N ILE A 71 7.65 2.47 -11.57
CA ILE A 71 7.47 1.86 -10.24
C ILE A 71 8.76 1.96 -9.42
N GLN A 72 9.93 1.73 -10.03
CA GLN A 72 11.22 1.91 -9.36
C GLN A 72 11.43 3.35 -8.89
N THR A 73 11.03 4.34 -9.68
CA THR A 73 11.08 5.75 -9.27
C THR A 73 10.21 5.99 -8.04
N ILE A 74 9.00 5.45 -7.99
CA ILE A 74 8.12 5.59 -6.81
C ILE A 74 8.76 4.93 -5.58
N VAL A 75 9.29 3.72 -5.72
CA VAL A 75 9.95 2.98 -4.62
C VAL A 75 11.14 3.77 -4.06
N GLN A 76 11.99 4.33 -4.92
CA GLN A 76 13.13 5.16 -4.53
C GLN A 76 12.75 6.47 -3.82
N ASN A 77 11.53 6.98 -4.05
CA ASN A 77 11.03 8.17 -3.34
C ASN A 77 10.38 7.84 -1.99
N ILE A 78 10.17 6.55 -1.69
CA ILE A 78 9.59 6.09 -0.40
C ILE A 78 10.71 5.76 0.61
N ASP A 79 11.85 5.25 0.15
CA ASP A 79 13.04 4.94 0.96
C ASP A 79 13.86 6.20 1.31
#